data_AF-A0A2T1LU48-F1
#
_entry.id   AF-A0A2T1LU48-F1
#
_cell.length_a   1.000
_cell.length_b   1.000
_cell.length_c   1.000
_cell.angle_alpha   90.00
_cell.angle_beta   90.00
_cell.angle_gamma   90.00
#
_symmetry.space_group_name_H-M   'P 1'
#
loop_
_entity.id
_entity.type
_entity.pdbx_description
1 polymer ?
#
loop_
_entity_poly.entity_id
_entity_poly.type
_entity_poly.pdbx_seq_one_letter_code
_entity_poly.pdbx_strand_id
1 'polypeptide(L)'
;MLNGKTPELTIKFSQNPELPSEGKTVNLQITGENGIVVKAAIARKTLAKQVEKMDSFENWVAVLSGKMVTITSDGVVELEGAGINVFEKKTKEVEQTAE
;
A
#
# COMPACT_ATOMS: atom_id res chain seq x y z
N MET A 1 -1.05 22.17 7.93
CA MET A 1 -0.37 22.13 6.61
C MET A 1 1.10 22.42 6.81
N LEU A 2 2.01 21.61 6.26
CA LEU A 2 3.44 21.88 6.29
C LEU A 2 3.76 22.83 5.13
N ASN A 3 3.98 24.11 5.41
CA ASN A 3 4.37 25.13 4.43
C ASN A 3 3.45 25.21 3.19
N GLY A 4 2.13 25.11 3.38
CA GLY A 4 1.15 25.20 2.29
C GLY A 4 1.10 23.97 1.36
N LYS A 5 1.81 22.88 1.69
CA LYS A 5 1.73 21.61 0.94
C LYS A 5 0.90 20.59 1.70
N THR A 6 0.08 19.85 0.95
CA THR A 6 -0.61 18.66 1.45
C THR A 6 0.44 17.57 1.72
N PRO A 7 0.51 17.01 2.94
CA PRO A 7 1.41 15.91 3.24
C PRO A 7 1.12 14.70 2.37
N GLU A 8 2.17 13.93 2.08
CA GLU A 8 2.05 12.63 1.43
C GLU A 8 2.32 11.52 2.44
N LEU A 9 1.52 10.45 2.39
CA LEU A 9 1.70 9.27 3.21
C LEU A 9 2.11 8.11 2.31
N THR A 10 3.06 7.32 2.79
CA THR A 10 3.48 6.07 2.15
C THR A 10 3.40 4.94 3.15
N ILE A 11 2.71 3.86 2.79
CA ILE A 11 2.44 2.70 3.64
C ILE A 11 3.02 1.47 2.96
N LYS A 12 3.71 0.65 3.75
CA LYS A 12 4.23 -0.64 3.30
C LYS A 12 3.41 -1.76 3.91
N PHE A 13 3.09 -2.77 3.11
CA PHE A 13 2.37 -3.95 3.55
C PHE A 13 2.81 -5.18 2.75
N SER A 14 2.53 -6.37 3.29
CA SER A 14 2.92 -7.65 2.67
C SER A 14 1.79 -8.68 2.75
N GLN A 15 0.55 -8.20 2.68
CA GLN A 15 -0.66 -9.03 2.62
C GLN A 15 -1.42 -8.71 1.33
N ASN A 16 -1.90 -9.75 0.64
CA ASN A 16 -2.67 -9.58 -0.58
C ASN A 16 -3.99 -8.83 -0.28
N PRO A 17 -4.29 -7.73 -1.00
CA PRO A 17 -5.57 -7.06 -0.89
C PRO A 17 -6.65 -7.83 -1.65
N GLU A 18 -7.91 -7.65 -1.26
CA GLU A 18 -9.03 -8.18 -2.04
C GLU A 18 -9.14 -7.47 -3.40
N LEU A 19 -9.32 -8.27 -4.45
CA LEU A 19 -9.58 -7.78 -5.81
C LEU A 19 -11.00 -8.19 -6.22
N PRO A 20 -11.98 -7.28 -6.18
CA PRO A 20 -13.34 -7.59 -6.63
C PRO A 20 -13.35 -7.97 -8.12
N SER A 21 -14.34 -8.74 -8.57
CA SER A 21 -14.48 -9.19 -9.97
C SER A 21 -14.91 -8.07 -10.93
N GLU A 22 -15.57 -7.03 -10.42
CA GLU A 22 -16.19 -5.96 -11.19
C GLU A 22 -15.76 -4.56 -10.71
N GLY A 23 -16.13 -3.53 -11.46
CA GLY A 23 -15.84 -2.13 -11.14
C GLY A 23 -14.56 -1.58 -11.78
N LYS A 24 -14.47 -0.24 -11.86
CA LYS A 24 -13.29 0.47 -12.40
C LYS A 24 -12.27 0.82 -11.31
N THR A 25 -12.73 0.98 -10.07
CA THR A 25 -11.96 1.40 -8.91
C THR A 25 -12.20 0.45 -7.75
N VAL A 26 -11.20 0.31 -6.89
CA VAL A 26 -11.25 -0.46 -5.64
C VAL A 26 -10.86 0.49 -4.52
N ASN A 27 -11.65 0.50 -3.45
CA ASN A 27 -11.31 1.22 -2.22
C ASN A 27 -10.49 0.29 -1.34
N LEU A 28 -9.17 0.43 -1.37
CA LEU A 28 -8.30 -0.29 -0.47
C LEU A 28 -8.41 0.30 0.93
N GLN A 29 -8.46 -0.59 1.92
CA GLN A 29 -8.36 -0.25 3.33
C GLN A 29 -7.20 -1.05 3.92
N ILE A 30 -6.24 -0.34 4.53
CA ILE A 30 -5.14 -0.94 5.27
C ILE A 30 -5.32 -0.56 6.72
N THR A 31 -5.38 -1.57 7.61
CA THR A 31 -5.45 -1.38 9.05
C THR A 31 -4.14 -1.80 9.67
N GLY A 32 -3.43 -0.87 10.30
CA GLY A 32 -2.23 -1.16 11.09
C GLY A 32 -2.57 -1.83 12.42
N GLU A 33 -1.60 -2.50 13.03
CA GLU A 33 -1.75 -3.18 14.33
C GLU A 33 -2.14 -2.23 15.47
N ASN A 34 -1.77 -0.96 15.35
CA ASN A 34 -2.12 0.11 16.27
C ASN A 34 -3.52 0.71 16.02
N GLY A 35 -4.31 0.10 15.13
CA GLY A 35 -5.67 0.53 14.79
C GLY A 35 -5.74 1.70 13.81
N ILE A 36 -4.61 2.21 13.30
CA ILE A 36 -4.64 3.25 12.25
C ILE A 36 -5.19 2.65 10.96
N VAL A 37 -6.25 3.27 10.44
CA VAL A 37 -6.88 2.86 9.18
C VAL A 37 -6.53 3.87 8.10
N VAL A 38 -6.09 3.37 6.94
CA VAL A 38 -5.82 4.18 5.76
C VAL A 38 -6.61 3.67 4.57
N LYS A 39 -7.30 4.59 3.89
CA LYS A 39 -8.15 4.32 2.74
C LYS A 39 -7.65 5.03 1.49
N ALA A 40 -7.74 4.34 0.36
CA ALA A 40 -7.38 4.90 -0.94
C ALA A 40 -8.20 4.27 -2.06
N ALA A 41 -8.69 5.10 -2.99
CA ALA A 41 -9.30 4.63 -4.22
C ALA A 41 -8.22 4.38 -5.29
N ILE A 42 -8.13 3.16 -5.82
CA ILE A 42 -7.16 2.80 -6.85
C ILE A 42 -7.88 2.19 -8.05
N ALA A 43 -7.37 2.48 -9.25
CA ALA A 43 -7.85 1.80 -10.45
C ALA A 43 -7.71 0.27 -10.32
N ARG A 44 -8.82 -0.45 -10.51
CA ARG A 44 -8.88 -1.92 -10.37
C ARG A 44 -7.85 -2.63 -11.23
N LYS A 45 -7.67 -2.17 -12.47
CA LYS A 45 -6.68 -2.72 -13.42
C LYS A 45 -5.24 -2.57 -12.91
N THR A 46 -4.93 -1.46 -12.21
CA THR A 46 -3.62 -1.25 -11.61
C THR A 46 -3.42 -2.21 -10.45
N LEU A 47 -4.42 -2.33 -9.57
CA LEU A 47 -4.37 -3.28 -8.46
C LEU A 47 -4.19 -4.72 -8.95
N ALA A 48 -4.96 -5.16 -9.94
CA ALA A 48 -4.87 -6.49 -10.52
C ALA A 48 -3.45 -6.85 -10.99
N LYS A 49 -2.79 -5.95 -11.72
CA LYS A 49 -1.40 -6.13 -12.16
C LYS A 49 -0.41 -6.25 -11.01
N GLN A 50 -0.67 -5.58 -9.89
CA GLN A 50 0.20 -5.67 -8.72
C GLN A 50 -0.08 -6.96 -7.94
N VAL A 51 -1.34 -7.40 -7.84
CA VAL A 51 -1.70 -8.71 -7.26
C VAL A 51 -1.04 -9.85 -8.04
N GLU A 52 -1.07 -9.82 -9.37
CA GLU A 52 -0.33 -10.79 -10.20
C GLU A 52 1.17 -10.85 -9.85
N LYS A 53 1.79 -9.69 -9.54
CA LYS A 53 3.19 -9.64 -9.08
C LYS A 53 3.36 -10.21 -7.68
N MET A 54 2.45 -9.88 -6.75
CA MET A 54 2.46 -10.41 -5.38
C MET A 54 2.40 -11.94 -5.40
N ASP A 55 1.59 -12.53 -6.29
CA ASP A 55 1.45 -13.98 -6.42
C ASP A 55 2.67 -14.63 -7.11
N SER A 56 3.43 -13.85 -7.89
CA SER A 56 4.63 -14.33 -8.60
C SER A 56 5.91 -14.28 -7.76
N PHE A 57 5.95 -13.48 -6.69
CA PHE A 57 7.13 -13.30 -5.84
C PHE A 57 7.02 -14.14 -4.57
N GLU A 58 8.07 -14.89 -4.24
CA GLU A 58 8.13 -15.68 -2.99
C GLU A 58 8.06 -14.76 -1.75
N ASN A 59 8.79 -13.64 -1.81
CA ASN A 59 8.79 -12.61 -0.78
C ASN A 59 8.63 -11.24 -1.41
N TRP A 60 7.73 -10.42 -0.89
CA TRP A 60 7.47 -9.09 -1.45
C TRP A 60 7.06 -8.05 -0.41
N VAL A 61 7.08 -6.80 -0.84
CA VAL A 61 6.49 -5.65 -0.15
C VAL A 61 5.75 -4.78 -1.15
N ALA A 62 4.51 -4.43 -0.82
CA ALA A 62 3.72 -3.45 -1.53
C ALA A 62 3.87 -2.09 -0.86
N VAL A 63 3.79 -1.05 -1.68
CA VAL A 63 3.84 0.36 -1.28
C VAL A 63 2.58 1.03 -1.80
N LEU A 64 1.77 1.57 -0.88
CA LEU A 64 0.65 2.45 -1.17
C LEU A 64 1.08 3.89 -0.83
N SER A 65 1.00 4.82 -1.77
CA SER A 65 1.33 6.22 -1.53
C SER A 65 0.27 7.17 -2.08
N GLY A 66 0.04 8.28 -1.40
CA GLY A 66 -0.90 9.32 -1.85
C GLY A 66 -0.97 10.51 -0.91
N LYS A 67 -1.66 11.56 -1.35
CA LYS A 67 -1.81 12.82 -0.58
C LYS A 67 -2.83 12.63 0.52
N MET A 68 -2.49 13.00 1.76
CA MET A 68 -3.39 12.98 2.90
C MET A 68 -4.36 14.16 2.82
N VAL A 69 -5.56 13.93 2.28
CA VAL A 69 -6.57 15.00 2.07
C VAL A 69 -7.54 15.12 3.24
N THR A 70 -7.85 14.00 3.90
CA THR A 70 -8.83 13.95 4.98
C THR A 70 -8.33 13.03 6.09
N ILE A 71 -8.60 13.41 7.33
CA ILE A 71 -8.57 12.51 8.48
C ILE A 71 -9.96 12.58 9.10
N THR A 72 -10.68 11.46 9.14
CA THR A 72 -12.03 11.43 9.71
C THR A 72 -11.99 11.62 11.23
N SER A 73 -13.14 11.95 11.83
CA SER A 73 -13.32 12.03 13.30
C SER A 73 -12.88 10.76 14.03
N ASP A 74 -12.91 9.64 13.33
CA ASP A 74 -12.67 8.28 13.79
C ASP A 74 -11.22 7.85 13.51
N GLY A 75 -10.38 8.79 13.05
CA GLY A 75 -8.95 8.59 12.86
C GLY A 75 -8.58 7.90 11.53
N VAL A 76 -9.51 7.77 10.59
CA VAL A 76 -9.25 7.17 9.27
C VAL A 76 -8.56 8.19 8.37
N VAL A 77 -7.41 7.83 7.81
CA VAL A 77 -6.70 8.66 6.84
C VAL A 77 -7.18 8.33 5.43
N GLU A 78 -7.62 9.33 4.67
CA GLU A 78 -7.99 9.15 3.26
C GLU A 78 -6.92 9.76 2.34
N LEU A 79 -6.47 8.95 1.38
CA LEU A 79 -5.47 9.33 0.40
C LEU A 79 -6.10 9.64 -0.96
N GLU A 80 -5.73 10.78 -1.54
CA GLU A 80 -6.08 11.15 -2.91
C GLU A 80 -4.90 10.94 -3.87
N GLY A 81 -5.22 10.59 -5.12
CA GLY A 81 -4.23 10.38 -6.18
C GLY A 81 -3.33 9.19 -5.88
N ALA A 82 -3.86 8.18 -5.18
CA ALA A 82 -3.07 7.10 -4.64
C ALA A 82 -2.55 6.13 -5.72
N GLY A 83 -1.33 5.65 -5.53
CA GLY A 83 -0.68 4.64 -6.36
C GLY A 83 -0.23 3.44 -5.54
N ILE A 84 -0.16 2.28 -6.19
CA ILE A 84 0.34 1.03 -5.60
C ILE A 84 1.45 0.43 -6.47
N ASN A 85 2.53 0.00 -5.83
CA ASN A 85 3.62 -0.75 -6.45
C ASN A 85 4.08 -1.90 -5.57
N VAL A 86 4.46 -3.02 -6.19
CA VAL A 86 4.98 -4.22 -5.52
C VAL A 86 6.43 -4.43 -5.91
N PHE A 87 7.24 -4.74 -4.90
CA PHE A 87 8.66 -5.01 -5.02
C PHE A 87 8.97 -6.38 -4.41
N GLU A 88 9.72 -7.19 -5.15
CA GLU A 88 10.29 -8.43 -4.62
C GLU A 88 11.34 -8.10 -3.56
N LYS A 89 11.28 -8.79 -2.41
CA LYS A 89 12.32 -8.73 -1.39
C LYS A 89 13.38 -9.76 -1.75
N LYS A 90 14.53 -9.29 -2.23
CA LYS A 90 15.70 -10.15 -2.37
C LYS A 90 16.23 -10.49 -0.98
N THR A 91 16.32 -11.77 -0.67
CA THR A 91 17.07 -12.24 0.51
C THR A 91 18.50 -11.77 0.32
N LYS A 92 19.00 -10.92 1.23
CA LYS A 92 20.44 -10.70 1.31
C LYS A 92 21.01 -12.01 1.82
N GLU A 93 21.82 -12.69 1.03
CA GLU A 93 22.73 -13.70 1.57
C GLU A 93 23.57 -12.99 2.63
N VAL A 94 23.25 -13.22 3.89
CA VAL A 94 24.14 -12.86 4.98
C VAL A 94 25.30 -13.82 4.80
N GLU A 95 26.39 -13.33 4.22
CA GLU A 95 27.66 -14.03 4.19
C GLU A 95 27.98 -14.35 5.65
N GLN A 96 27.77 -15.61 6.04
CA GLN A 96 28.10 -16.09 7.37
C GLN A 96 29.62 -15.96 7.51
N THR A 97 30.06 -14.87 8.13
CA THR A 97 31.43 -14.79 8.64
C THR A 97 31.46 -15.76 9.81
N ALA A 98 31.98 -16.96 9.56
CA ALA A 98 32.31 -17.92 10.60
C ALA A 98 33.41 -17.30 11.48
N GLU A 99 33.15 -17.22 12.77
CA GLU A 99 34.16 -17.03 13.83
C GLU A 99 34.29 -18.34 14.62
#